data_AF-A0A537Q4D9-F1
#
_entry.id   AF-A0A537Q4D9-F1
#
_cell.length_a   1.000
_cell.length_b   1.000
_cell.length_c   1.000
_cell.angle_alpha   90.00
_cell.angle_beta   90.00
_cell.angle_gamma   90.00
#
_symmetry.space_group_name_H-M   'P 1'
#
loop_
_entity.id
_entity.type
_entity.pdbx_description
1 polymer ?
#
loop_
_entity_poly.entity_id
_entity_poly.type
_entity_poly.pdbx_seq_one_letter_code
_entity_poly.pdbx_strand_id
1 'polypeptide(L)' 'MERYRRQVSEGTLRNWRSRRIGPPFIKIGKAILYPLEELDRWARRNLVVCRCSRSLRLEEAAE' A
#
# COMPACT_ATOMS: atom_id res chain seq x y z
N MET A 1 -10.57 -5.93 -1.25
CA MET A 1 -9.78 -5.23 -2.30
C MET A 1 -10.12 -3.75 -2.45
N GLU A 2 -11.13 -3.22 -1.74
CA GLU A 2 -11.56 -1.82 -1.80
C GLU A 2 -10.42 -0.82 -1.60
N ARG A 3 -9.49 -1.11 -0.68
CA ARG A 3 -8.44 -0.17 -0.26
C ARG A 3 -7.46 0.23 -1.38
N TYR A 4 -7.13 -0.69 -2.29
CA TYR A 4 -6.12 -0.42 -3.35
C TYR A 4 -6.69 -0.22 -4.74
N ARG A 5 -7.98 -0.52 -4.98
CA ARG A 5 -8.58 -0.48 -6.32
C ARG A 5 -8.50 0.91 -6.99
N ARG A 6 -8.12 1.95 -6.25
CA ARG A 6 -7.83 3.30 -6.76
C ARG A 6 -6.52 3.93 -6.28
N GLN A 7 -5.78 3.30 -5.35
CA GLN A 7 -4.56 3.90 -4.78
C GLN A 7 -3.27 3.31 -5.35
N VAL A 8 -3.27 2.04 -5.79
CA VAL A 8 -2.10 1.41 -6.42
C VAL A 8 -2.52 0.68 -7.68
N SER A 9 -1.79 0.97 -8.75
CA SER A 9 -2.03 0.34 -10.05
C SER A 9 -1.72 -1.16 -10.01
N GLU A 10 -2.44 -1.93 -10.82
CA GLU A 10 -2.13 -3.36 -11.00
C GLU A 10 -0.71 -3.59 -11.55
N GLY A 11 -0.20 -2.64 -12.33
CA GLY A 11 1.18 -2.63 -12.82
C GLY A 11 2.20 -2.58 -11.68
N THR A 12 1.97 -1.74 -10.66
CA THR A 12 2.81 -1.68 -9.46
C THR A 12 2.78 -3.00 -8.70
N LEU A 13 1.60 -3.59 -8.50
CA LEU A 13 1.45 -4.89 -7.83
C LEU A 13 2.13 -6.01 -8.62
N ARG A 14 2.09 -5.98 -9.96
CA ARG A 14 2.84 -6.91 -10.82
C ARG A 14 4.34 -6.72 -10.65
N ASN A 15 4.83 -5.49 -10.70
CA ASN A 15 6.25 -5.16 -10.54
C ASN A 15 6.79 -5.64 -9.20
N TRP A 16 6.08 -5.38 -8.11
CA TRP A 16 6.39 -5.86 -6.75
C TRP A 16 6.52 -7.38 -6.68
N ARG A 17 5.57 -8.12 -7.27
CA ARG A 17 5.64 -9.59 -7.34
C ARG A 17 6.84 -10.08 -8.14
N SER A 18 7.12 -9.47 -9.30
CA SER A 18 8.30 -9.83 -10.10
C SER A 18 9.60 -9.59 -9.35
N ARG A 19 9.67 -8.50 -8.57
CA ARG A 19 10.85 -8.15 -7.76
C ARG A 19 10.89 -8.88 -6.41
N ARG A 20 9.86 -9.65 -6.06
CA ARG A 20 9.66 -10.27 -4.74
C ARG A 20 9.75 -9.28 -3.57
N ILE A 21 9.40 -8.02 -3.81
CA ILE A 21 9.38 -6.94 -2.82
C ILE A 21 7.95 -6.47 -2.74
N GLY A 22 7.25 -6.76 -1.63
CA GLY A 22 5.87 -6.36 -1.45
C GLY A 22 5.16 -7.08 -0.31
N PRO A 23 3.90 -6.71 -0.05
CA PRO A 23 3.05 -7.41 0.90
C PRO A 23 2.84 -8.87 0.47
N PRO A 24 2.64 -9.80 1.42
CA PRO A 24 2.35 -11.17 1.07
C PRO A 24 1.03 -11.23 0.31
N PHE A 25 0.95 -12.20 -0.61
CA PHE A 25 -0.22 -12.41 -1.43
C PHE A 25 -0.64 -13.87 -1.41
N ILE A 26 -1.93 -14.09 -1.57
CA ILE A 26 -2.51 -15.42 -1.72
C ILE A 26 -2.86 -15.59 -3.20
N LYS A 27 -2.41 -16.69 -3.79
CA LYS A 27 -2.76 -17.06 -5.17
C LYS A 27 -3.92 -18.04 -5.13
N ILE A 28 -5.06 -17.64 -5.69
CA ILE A 28 -6.25 -18.48 -5.82
C ILE A 28 -6.54 -18.63 -7.31
N GLY A 29 -6.14 -19.76 -7.89
CA GLY A 29 -6.24 -20.00 -9.32
C GLY A 29 -5.48 -18.93 -10.13
N LYS A 30 -6.23 -18.16 -10.94
CA LYS A 30 -5.69 -17.03 -11.74
C LYS A 30 -5.70 -15.69 -10.97
N ALA A 31 -6.38 -15.62 -9.83
CA ALA A 31 -6.48 -14.40 -9.03
C ALA A 31 -5.34 -14.30 -8.01
N ILE A 32 -4.89 -13.07 -7.77
CA ILE A 32 -3.94 -12.73 -6.72
C ILE A 32 -4.66 -11.82 -5.73
N LEU A 33 -4.70 -12.23 -4.47
CA LEU A 33 -5.34 -11.50 -3.39
C LEU A 33 -4.31 -10.99 -2.40
N TYR A 34 -4.54 -9.79 -1.89
CA TYR A 34 -3.78 -9.21 -0.79
C TYR A 34 -4.68 -9.14 0.45
N PRO A 35 -4.46 -10.00 1.46
CA PRO A 35 -5.18 -9.93 2.73
C PRO A 35 -4.98 -8.55 3.36
N LEU A 36 -6.06 -7.93 3.84
CA LEU A 36 -6.00 -6.56 4.38
C LEU A 36 -5.06 -6.45 5.58
N GLU A 37 -5.08 -7.41 6.48
CA GLU A 37 -4.26 -7.39 7.70
C GLU A 37 -2.75 -7.42 7.40
N GLU A 38 -2.33 -8.35 6.54
CA GLU A 38 -0.92 -8.46 6.17
C GLU A 38 -0.44 -7.28 5.33
N LEU A 39 -1.35 -6.69 4.57
CA LEU A 39 -1.11 -5.50 3.79
C LEU A 39 -0.91 -4.27 4.67
N ASP A 40 -1.75 -4.07 5.69
CA ASP A 40 -1.56 -3.04 6.72
C ASP A 40 -0.25 -3.25 7.49
N ARG A 41 0.05 -4.49 7.86
CA ARG A 41 1.30 -4.86 8.50
C ARG A 41 2.51 -4.52 7.62
N TRP A 42 2.44 -4.82 6.33
CA TRP A 42 3.50 -4.47 5.39
C TRP A 42 3.63 -2.96 5.23
N ALA A 43 2.53 -2.23 5.08
CA ALA A 43 2.54 -0.77 4.98
C ALA A 43 3.24 -0.14 6.19
N ARG A 44 2.85 -0.54 7.40
CA ARG A 44 3.47 -0.09 8.66
C ARG A 44 4.96 -0.36 8.72
N ARG A 45 5.42 -1.54 8.29
CA ARG A 45 6.84 -1.90 8.24
C ARG A 45 7.64 -1.09 7.23
N ASN A 46 7.01 -0.67 6.13
CA ASN A 46 7.64 0.06 5.04
C ASN A 46 7.33 1.56 5.09
N LEU A 47 6.82 2.07 6.22
CA LEU A 47 6.65 3.51 6.42
C LEU A 47 8.03 4.16 6.43
N VAL A 48 8.35 4.85 5.34
CA VAL A 48 9.47 5.76 5.31
C VAL A 48 9.00 7.02 6.02
N VAL A 49 9.51 7.26 7.23
CA VAL A 49 9.31 8.53 7.92
C VAL A 49 10.02 9.58 7.09
N CYS A 50 9.25 10.29 6.28
CA CYS A 50 9.76 11.42 5.55
C CYS A 50 10.10 12.49 6.59
N ARG A 51 11.39 12.67 6.89
CA ARG A 51 11.87 13.87 7.57
C ARG A 51 11.82 15.01 6.55
N CYS A 52 10.63 15.48 6.22
CA CYS A 52 10.52 16.70 5.43
C CYS A 52 10.44 17.89 6.39
N SER A 53 11.44 18.75 6.25
CA SER A 53 11.51 20.11 6.75
C SER A 53 10.16 20.83 6.67
N ARG A 54 9.74 21.44 7.79
CA ARG A 54 8.76 22.54 7.92
C ARG A 54 7.60 22.57 6.91
N SER A 55 6.39 22.46 7.45
CA SER A 55 5.11 22.90 6.86
C SER A 55 4.40 21.90 5.93
N LEU A 56 3.53 21.11 6.53
CA LEU A 56 2.16 21.01 6.04
C LEU A 56 1.23 21.40 7.19
N ARG A 57 0.78 22.67 7.18
CA ARG A 57 -0.43 23.06 7.88
C ARG A 57 -1.56 22.23 7.26
N LEU A 58 -2.02 21.23 7.99
CA LEU A 58 -3.36 20.72 7.75
C LEU A 58 -4.29 21.78 8.33
N GLU A 59 -4.74 22.68 7.47
CA GLU A 59 -5.91 23.48 7.80
C GLU A 59 -7.06 22.51 8.04
N GLU A 60 -7.55 22.53 9.27
CA GLU A 60 -8.71 21.84 9.77
C GLU A 60 -9.93 22.20 8.92
N ALA A 61 -10.19 21.41 7.88
CA ALA A 61 -11.44 21.43 7.16
C ALA A 61 -12.41 20.46 7.85
N ALA A 62 -13.13 20.95 8.87
CA ALA A 62 -14.52 20.60 9.17
C ALA A 62 -14.99 21.37 10.43
N GLU A 63 -15.54 22.56 10.19
CA GLU A 63 -16.65 23.08 11.01
C GLU A 63 -17.93 22.30 10.69
#